data_AF-A0AAE4CE27-F1
#
_entry.id   AF-A0AAE4CE27-F1
#
_cell.length_a   1.000
_cell.length_b   1.000
_cell.length_c   1.000
_cell.angle_alpha   90.00
_cell.angle_beta   90.00
_cell.angle_gamma   90.00
#
_symmetry.space_group_name_H-M   'P 1'
#
loop_
_entity.id
_entity.type
_entity.pdbx_description
1 polymer ?
#
loop_
_entity_poly.entity_id
_entity_poly.type
_entity_poly.pdbx_seq_one_letter_code
_entity_poly.pdbx_strand_id
1 'polypeptide(L)'
;MSDRPAALLPEPAHAAPEPPIPGQVNPAAAALANLTRIGGEMFAWSDATPGYSGALRHLLHTLVPAPGAHVLVAGPHHDELITVLLAAGADVTCLVRSLGDAEALALRFPAAGVLCGSASRLDPITRYDLVVCLDGLDRLNSAEGTPLTDDELLATLAKAVAPDGTLVLRHENPLGIHAAVELDPGARERSDSAWYPPGSSADRPASLTELTTRLAIFGLHSSAGYAAFPVPDRPTVLVGPGLLGEPGAPLRGPLQAVLARAFTDAYRDRPVLSDPRRMAGRALRAGAEAVLAPAWVTVSRASGEIPAHALLAGDADGPHAYTLTPADWGATATTLVPADDSVSHGGLRRVNGSFPVPAGVVLEERLFGLCARADLGGLRTELRRLAAWLDGHARDGWVTGPMALADAGDLLDDGTQLGLAPPRWSPEEPVAVDVVLTRIAWRFAARLITSGQPHPWPLTSSAVDLATLLLGMIDRPLREPSLRAAVALELDLSGLPLPARDARRRELLALAPGAATIDVPGYRELAEALWRQRYQASHLLAQMEWTEQIIRSRDLHLSKMDWEIQLYRKSWPGRFLMVARSGYKLVRNDTRKLTRKISKRRAAARRAKRDANFPQPGEVV
;
A
#
# COMPACT_ATOMS: atom_id res chain seq x y z
N MET A 1 15.93 -47.44 31.58
CA MET A 1 16.22 -46.14 30.91
C MET A 1 15.49 -46.19 29.56
N SER A 2 14.43 -45.47 29.27
CA SER A 2 13.68 -44.40 29.96
C SER A 2 12.27 -44.48 29.38
N ASP A 3 11.29 -44.97 30.13
CA ASP A 3 10.25 -44.17 30.78
C ASP A 3 10.13 -42.71 30.27
N ARG A 4 9.03 -42.45 29.57
CA ARG A 4 8.34 -41.16 29.53
C ARG A 4 6.87 -41.42 29.87
N PRO A 5 6.26 -40.65 30.81
CA PRO A 5 4.93 -40.93 31.30
C PRO A 5 3.85 -40.37 30.36
N ALA A 6 2.79 -41.16 30.19
CA ALA A 6 1.51 -40.66 29.68
C ALA A 6 0.94 -39.67 30.70
N ALA A 7 0.73 -38.42 30.26
CA ALA A 7 0.04 -37.43 31.06
C ALA A 7 -1.44 -37.83 31.19
N LEU A 8 -1.85 -38.04 32.44
CA LEU A 8 -3.21 -38.27 32.90
C LEU A 8 -4.12 -37.10 32.48
N LEU A 9 -5.05 -37.35 31.56
CA LEU A 9 -6.27 -36.54 31.44
C LEU A 9 -7.21 -36.99 32.57
N PRO A 10 -7.81 -36.08 33.35
CA PRO A 10 -8.81 -36.46 34.32
C PRO A 10 -10.08 -36.94 33.60
N GLU A 11 -10.60 -38.09 34.01
CA GLU A 11 -11.94 -38.53 33.62
C GLU A 11 -12.97 -37.45 34.03
N PRO A 12 -13.99 -37.20 33.20
CA PRO A 12 -15.06 -36.30 33.56
C PRO A 12 -15.85 -36.93 34.71
N ALA A 13 -15.78 -36.31 35.88
CA ALA A 13 -16.67 -36.63 36.98
C ALA A 13 -18.12 -36.49 36.49
N HIS A 14 -18.90 -37.58 36.62
CA HIS A 14 -20.34 -37.55 36.50
C HIS A 14 -20.92 -36.55 37.51
N ALA A 15 -21.12 -35.32 37.07
CA ALA A 15 -21.87 -34.32 37.81
C ALA A 15 -23.35 -34.73 37.80
N ALA A 16 -23.92 -34.86 38.99
CA ALA A 16 -25.36 -34.97 39.18
C ALA A 16 -26.06 -33.76 38.53
N PRO A 17 -27.29 -33.91 38.00
CA PRO A 17 -28.02 -32.80 37.40
C PRO A 17 -28.22 -31.69 38.44
N GLU A 18 -27.70 -30.49 38.13
CA GLU A 18 -27.98 -29.29 38.91
C GLU A 18 -29.50 -29.06 38.97
N PRO A 19 -30.05 -28.67 40.14
CA PRO A 19 -31.45 -28.28 40.23
C PRO A 19 -31.68 -27.02 39.39
N PRO A 20 -32.85 -26.91 38.72
CA PRO A 20 -33.15 -25.75 37.88
C PRO A 20 -33.14 -24.47 38.72
N ILE A 21 -32.39 -23.47 38.24
CA ILE A 21 -32.34 -22.14 38.82
C ILE A 21 -33.75 -21.54 38.78
N PRO A 22 -34.38 -21.21 39.92
CA PRO A 22 -35.69 -20.56 39.94
C PRO A 22 -35.55 -19.16 39.33
N GLY A 23 -36.03 -18.99 38.11
CA GLY A 23 -35.88 -17.74 37.35
C GLY A 23 -35.39 -17.91 35.90
N GLN A 24 -35.07 -19.13 35.46
CA GLN A 24 -34.99 -19.43 34.02
C GLN A 24 -36.40 -19.36 33.42
N VAL A 25 -36.78 -18.17 33.00
CA VAL A 25 -37.82 -17.99 31.98
C VAL A 25 -37.35 -18.79 30.77
N ASN A 26 -38.04 -19.87 30.48
CA ASN A 26 -37.92 -20.60 29.23
C ASN A 26 -38.14 -19.55 28.11
N PRO A 27 -37.14 -19.17 27.30
CA PRO A 27 -37.37 -18.26 26.19
C PRO A 27 -38.02 -19.10 25.09
N ALA A 28 -39.28 -19.45 25.27
CA ALA A 28 -40.17 -19.53 24.13
C ALA A 28 -40.11 -18.13 23.53
N ALA A 29 -39.24 -17.97 22.52
CA ALA A 29 -39.01 -16.74 21.80
C ALA A 29 -40.35 -16.02 21.63
N ALA A 30 -40.44 -14.78 22.09
CA ALA A 30 -41.53 -13.92 21.65
C ALA A 30 -41.52 -14.02 20.12
N ALA A 31 -42.57 -14.57 19.54
CA ALA A 31 -42.62 -14.81 18.11
C ALA A 31 -42.39 -13.46 17.43
N LEU A 32 -41.23 -13.30 16.80
CA LEU A 32 -40.89 -12.09 16.08
C LEU A 32 -41.85 -12.00 14.91
N ALA A 33 -42.85 -11.13 15.02
CA ALA A 33 -43.98 -11.06 14.08
C ALA A 33 -43.53 -10.67 12.65
N ASN A 34 -42.36 -10.06 12.52
CA ASN A 34 -41.73 -9.67 11.27
C ASN A 34 -40.69 -10.68 10.75
N LEU A 35 -40.52 -11.84 11.40
CA LEU A 35 -39.61 -12.90 10.95
C LEU A 35 -40.39 -14.10 10.40
N THR A 36 -40.14 -14.45 9.15
CA THR A 36 -40.73 -15.62 8.49
C THR A 36 -39.63 -16.61 8.08
N ARG A 37 -39.79 -17.87 8.47
CA ARG A 37 -38.94 -18.99 8.05
C ARG A 37 -39.48 -19.58 6.75
N ILE A 38 -38.69 -19.50 5.68
CA ILE A 38 -39.12 -19.92 4.33
C ILE A 38 -38.49 -21.24 3.89
N GLY A 39 -37.61 -21.83 4.72
CA GLY A 39 -36.91 -23.08 4.46
C GLY A 39 -35.47 -22.87 3.98
N GLY A 40 -34.56 -23.72 4.48
CA GLY A 40 -33.12 -23.60 4.23
C GLY A 40 -32.43 -22.68 5.23
N GLU A 41 -32.85 -22.68 6.47
CA GLU A 41 -32.26 -21.89 7.55
C GLU A 41 -30.94 -22.50 8.03
N MET A 42 -29.96 -21.66 8.39
CA MET A 42 -28.70 -22.07 9.00
C MET A 42 -28.67 -21.65 10.48
N PHE A 43 -28.68 -22.61 11.39
CA PHE A 43 -28.96 -22.37 12.82
C PHE A 43 -27.77 -21.84 13.64
N ALA A 44 -26.53 -22.22 13.30
CA ALA A 44 -25.35 -21.93 14.11
C ALA A 44 -24.27 -21.14 13.33
N TRP A 45 -24.71 -20.31 12.36
CA TRP A 45 -23.83 -19.55 11.47
C TRP A 45 -24.13 -18.06 11.54
N SER A 46 -23.16 -17.23 11.17
CA SER A 46 -23.38 -15.82 10.88
C SER A 46 -22.67 -15.45 9.59
N ASP A 47 -23.37 -14.74 8.73
CA ASP A 47 -22.83 -14.17 7.50
C ASP A 47 -22.64 -12.64 7.62
N ALA A 48 -22.66 -12.10 8.85
CA ALA A 48 -22.55 -10.67 9.12
C ALA A 48 -21.39 -10.01 8.34
N THR A 49 -21.69 -8.88 7.69
CA THR A 49 -20.74 -8.17 6.83
C THR A 49 -20.20 -6.88 7.43
N PRO A 50 -18.98 -6.48 7.05
CA PRO A 50 -18.52 -5.13 7.26
C PRO A 50 -19.33 -4.13 6.41
N GLY A 51 -19.28 -2.84 6.77
CA GLY A 51 -20.08 -1.80 6.15
C GLY A 51 -19.78 -1.51 4.67
N TYR A 52 -20.68 -0.75 4.04
CA TYR A 52 -20.51 -0.29 2.66
C TYR A 52 -19.52 0.86 2.54
N SER A 53 -18.71 0.78 1.47
CA SER A 53 -17.89 1.88 1.02
C SER A 53 -18.74 3.10 0.63
N GLY A 54 -18.15 4.29 0.68
CA GLY A 54 -18.83 5.51 0.25
C GLY A 54 -19.29 5.45 -1.21
N ALA A 55 -18.53 4.77 -2.08
CA ALA A 55 -18.89 4.62 -3.50
C ALA A 55 -20.17 3.78 -3.71
N LEU A 56 -20.26 2.62 -3.04
CA LEU A 56 -21.47 1.78 -3.08
C LEU A 56 -22.66 2.48 -2.41
N ARG A 57 -22.41 3.17 -1.29
CA ARG A 57 -23.43 3.94 -0.59
C ARG A 57 -24.03 5.03 -1.48
N HIS A 58 -23.19 5.80 -2.16
CA HIS A 58 -23.66 6.80 -3.10
C HIS A 58 -24.48 6.19 -4.24
N LEU A 59 -23.98 5.10 -4.85
CA LEU A 59 -24.72 4.38 -5.89
C LEU A 59 -26.10 3.95 -5.38
N LEU A 60 -26.19 3.34 -4.20
CA LEU A 60 -27.46 2.93 -3.59
C LEU A 60 -28.38 4.11 -3.33
N HIS A 61 -27.86 5.24 -2.83
CA HIS A 61 -28.66 6.47 -2.64
C HIS A 61 -29.28 6.98 -3.94
N THR A 62 -28.57 6.88 -5.08
CA THR A 62 -29.14 7.26 -6.39
C THR A 62 -30.25 6.32 -6.87
N LEU A 63 -30.36 5.15 -6.26
CA LEU A 63 -31.31 4.10 -6.62
C LEU A 63 -32.43 3.94 -5.57
N VAL A 64 -32.41 4.74 -4.49
CA VAL A 64 -33.45 4.73 -3.47
C VAL A 64 -34.79 5.01 -4.14
N PRO A 65 -35.78 4.11 -4.00
CA PRO A 65 -37.03 4.24 -4.70
C PRO A 65 -37.94 5.29 -4.03
N ALA A 66 -39.04 5.62 -4.69
CA ALA A 66 -40.06 6.51 -4.12
C ALA A 66 -40.66 5.91 -2.83
N PRO A 67 -41.19 6.73 -1.91
CA PRO A 67 -41.87 6.24 -0.71
C PRO A 67 -42.96 5.23 -1.06
N GLY A 68 -43.02 4.13 -0.30
CA GLY A 68 -43.96 3.03 -0.51
C GLY A 68 -43.50 1.95 -1.50
N ALA A 69 -42.32 2.07 -2.10
CA ALA A 69 -41.77 1.03 -2.96
C ALA A 69 -41.37 -0.23 -2.18
N HIS A 70 -41.59 -1.40 -2.78
CA HIS A 70 -41.25 -2.69 -2.19
C HIS A 70 -39.80 -3.05 -2.53
N VAL A 71 -38.98 -3.29 -1.50
CA VAL A 71 -37.54 -3.53 -1.67
C VAL A 71 -37.13 -4.86 -1.07
N LEU A 72 -36.45 -5.69 -1.86
CA LEU A 72 -35.81 -6.92 -1.41
C LEU A 72 -34.31 -6.67 -1.20
N VAL A 73 -33.84 -6.84 0.03
CA VAL A 73 -32.42 -6.88 0.37
C VAL A 73 -32.01 -8.35 0.46
N ALA A 74 -31.42 -8.87 -0.62
CA ALA A 74 -31.10 -10.29 -0.79
C ALA A 74 -29.66 -10.60 -0.34
N GLY A 75 -29.52 -11.16 0.86
CA GLY A 75 -28.25 -11.48 1.49
C GLY A 75 -27.96 -10.61 2.73
N PRO A 76 -26.88 -10.90 3.46
CA PRO A 76 -26.55 -10.28 4.74
C PRO A 76 -25.96 -8.86 4.59
N HIS A 77 -26.81 -7.87 4.33
CA HIS A 77 -26.36 -6.49 4.09
C HIS A 77 -26.11 -5.72 5.39
N HIS A 78 -25.24 -4.70 5.34
CA HIS A 78 -25.00 -3.82 6.48
C HIS A 78 -26.25 -2.99 6.84
N ASP A 79 -26.52 -2.85 8.15
CA ASP A 79 -27.64 -2.11 8.76
C ASP A 79 -27.94 -0.74 8.15
N GLU A 80 -26.90 -0.04 7.72
CA GLU A 80 -27.02 1.30 7.14
C GLU A 80 -27.90 1.29 5.87
N LEU A 81 -27.81 0.25 5.03
CA LEU A 81 -28.66 0.14 3.85
C LEU A 81 -30.13 0.04 4.24
N ILE A 82 -30.44 -0.82 5.21
CA ILE A 82 -31.80 -1.03 5.71
C ILE A 82 -32.33 0.27 6.32
N THR A 83 -31.49 0.96 7.10
CA THR A 83 -31.81 2.25 7.72
C THR A 83 -32.14 3.31 6.67
N VAL A 84 -31.33 3.43 5.61
CA VAL A 84 -31.54 4.39 4.51
C VAL A 84 -32.83 4.10 3.75
N LEU A 85 -33.10 2.84 3.44
CA LEU A 85 -34.30 2.44 2.70
C LEU A 85 -35.58 2.69 3.53
N LEU A 86 -35.57 2.33 4.82
CA LEU A 86 -36.68 2.61 5.73
C LEU A 86 -36.90 4.10 5.93
N ALA A 87 -35.82 4.90 6.05
CA ALA A 87 -35.91 6.36 6.17
C ALA A 87 -36.48 7.03 4.91
N ALA A 88 -36.29 6.42 3.74
CA ALA A 88 -36.93 6.83 2.49
C ALA A 88 -38.41 6.43 2.39
N GLY A 89 -38.92 5.67 3.37
CA GLY A 89 -40.29 5.18 3.40
C GLY A 89 -40.52 3.95 2.54
N ALA A 90 -39.48 3.19 2.20
CA ALA A 90 -39.61 1.93 1.47
C ALA A 90 -40.15 0.81 2.39
N ASP A 91 -40.90 -0.12 1.80
CA ASP A 91 -41.29 -1.38 2.43
C ASP A 91 -40.19 -2.41 2.22
N VAL A 92 -39.37 -2.63 3.25
CA VAL A 92 -38.13 -3.40 3.16
C VAL A 92 -38.35 -4.83 3.62
N THR A 93 -38.01 -5.78 2.75
CA THR A 93 -37.90 -7.21 3.06
C THR A 93 -36.45 -7.67 2.95
N CYS A 94 -35.90 -8.27 3.99
CA CYS A 94 -34.53 -8.78 4.01
C CYS A 94 -34.54 -10.31 3.91
N LEU A 95 -33.77 -10.88 2.99
CA LEU A 95 -33.53 -12.32 2.89
C LEU A 95 -32.13 -12.64 3.45
N VAL A 96 -32.08 -13.43 4.51
CA VAL A 96 -30.83 -13.96 5.07
C VAL A 96 -30.96 -15.45 5.36
N ARG A 97 -29.89 -16.22 5.20
CA ARG A 97 -29.94 -17.68 5.45
C ARG A 97 -29.64 -18.05 6.92
N SER A 98 -28.87 -17.23 7.63
CA SER A 98 -28.59 -17.45 9.07
C SER A 98 -29.80 -17.09 9.92
N LEU A 99 -30.21 -18.01 10.80
CA LEU A 99 -31.28 -17.75 11.77
C LEU A 99 -30.85 -16.74 12.83
N GLY A 100 -29.62 -16.83 13.32
CA GLY A 100 -29.09 -15.88 14.33
C GLY A 100 -29.04 -14.45 13.79
N ASP A 101 -28.61 -14.29 12.54
CA ASP A 101 -28.61 -12.98 11.88
C ASP A 101 -30.05 -12.50 11.61
N ALA A 102 -30.95 -13.40 11.20
CA ALA A 102 -32.35 -13.05 10.95
C ALA A 102 -33.07 -12.57 12.22
N GLU A 103 -32.88 -13.26 13.34
CA GLU A 103 -33.43 -12.86 14.64
C GLU A 103 -32.85 -11.51 15.10
N ALA A 104 -31.54 -11.32 14.94
CA ALA A 104 -30.88 -10.05 15.25
C ALA A 104 -31.40 -8.88 14.38
N LEU A 105 -31.61 -9.14 13.08
CA LEU A 105 -32.13 -8.16 12.12
C LEU A 105 -33.59 -7.80 12.42
N ALA A 106 -34.43 -8.79 12.68
CA ALA A 106 -35.85 -8.60 12.99
C ALA A 106 -36.05 -7.82 14.30
N LEU A 107 -35.20 -8.05 15.30
CA LEU A 107 -35.19 -7.28 16.55
C LEU A 107 -34.75 -5.82 16.33
N ARG A 108 -33.75 -5.60 15.49
CA ARG A 108 -33.15 -4.28 15.24
C ARG A 108 -34.01 -3.41 14.33
N PHE A 109 -34.71 -4.02 13.38
CA PHE A 109 -35.58 -3.35 12.42
C PHE A 109 -37.01 -3.93 12.44
N PRO A 110 -37.83 -3.59 13.46
CA PRO A 110 -39.20 -4.08 13.56
C PRO A 110 -40.12 -3.70 12.39
N ALA A 111 -39.76 -2.65 11.65
CA ALA A 111 -40.48 -2.17 10.47
C ALA A 111 -40.12 -2.90 9.17
N ALA A 112 -39.05 -3.71 9.17
CA ALA A 112 -38.65 -4.52 8.02
C ALA A 112 -39.16 -5.95 8.18
N GLY A 113 -39.63 -6.55 7.08
CA GLY A 113 -39.86 -7.99 7.01
C GLY A 113 -38.53 -8.74 6.89
N VAL A 114 -38.40 -9.87 7.57
CA VAL A 114 -37.21 -10.72 7.51
C VAL A 114 -37.60 -12.13 7.08
N LEU A 115 -37.03 -12.58 5.97
CA LEU A 115 -37.14 -13.93 5.46
C LEU A 115 -35.87 -14.68 5.83
N CYS A 116 -36.00 -15.73 6.63
CA CYS A 116 -34.92 -16.63 6.98
C CYS A 116 -34.97 -17.88 6.10
N GLY A 117 -33.97 -18.09 5.24
CA GLY A 117 -33.88 -19.28 4.40
C GLY A 117 -33.08 -19.09 3.10
N SER A 118 -33.27 -20.01 2.15
CA SER A 118 -32.62 -20.01 0.84
C SER A 118 -33.40 -19.21 -0.20
N ALA A 119 -32.70 -18.57 -1.15
CA ALA A 119 -33.33 -17.88 -2.27
C ALA A 119 -34.20 -18.82 -3.14
N SER A 120 -33.91 -20.13 -3.17
CA SER A 120 -34.73 -21.13 -3.87
C SER A 120 -36.15 -21.28 -3.32
N ARG A 121 -36.41 -20.72 -2.12
CA ARG A 121 -37.71 -20.72 -1.45
C ARG A 121 -38.44 -19.38 -1.53
N LEU A 122 -37.88 -18.38 -2.21
CA LEU A 122 -38.58 -17.13 -2.46
C LEU A 122 -39.88 -17.40 -3.20
N ASP A 123 -40.96 -16.75 -2.77
CA ASP A 123 -42.26 -16.86 -3.42
C ASP A 123 -42.15 -16.31 -4.86
N PRO A 124 -42.41 -17.14 -5.89
CA PRO A 124 -42.30 -16.73 -7.28
C PRO A 124 -43.41 -15.78 -7.72
N ILE A 125 -44.39 -15.45 -6.87
CA ILE A 125 -45.45 -14.47 -7.18
C ILE A 125 -45.07 -13.07 -6.69
N THR A 126 -44.38 -12.97 -5.56
CA THR A 126 -43.96 -11.69 -4.97
C THR A 126 -42.97 -10.96 -5.89
N ARG A 127 -43.15 -9.64 -6.05
CA ARG A 127 -42.35 -8.77 -6.92
C ARG A 127 -41.92 -7.52 -6.15
N TYR A 128 -40.73 -7.02 -6.46
CA TYR A 128 -40.10 -5.88 -5.80
C TYR A 128 -39.66 -4.82 -6.81
N ASP A 129 -39.86 -3.56 -6.46
CA ASP A 129 -39.43 -2.41 -7.26
C ASP A 129 -37.90 -2.25 -7.26
N LEU A 130 -37.25 -2.71 -6.19
CA LEU A 130 -35.79 -2.76 -6.08
C LEU A 130 -35.36 -4.08 -5.43
N VAL A 131 -34.44 -4.79 -6.07
CA VAL A 131 -33.75 -5.96 -5.52
C VAL A 131 -32.28 -5.62 -5.36
N VAL A 132 -31.75 -5.70 -4.15
CA VAL A 132 -30.34 -5.41 -3.82
C VAL A 132 -29.65 -6.71 -3.41
N CYS A 133 -28.66 -7.11 -4.19
CA CYS A 133 -27.82 -8.28 -3.96
C CYS A 133 -26.34 -7.88 -4.08
N LEU A 134 -25.90 -6.95 -3.23
CA LEU A 134 -24.51 -6.47 -3.22
C LEU A 134 -23.56 -7.40 -2.46
N ASP A 135 -24.10 -8.31 -1.67
CA ASP A 135 -23.32 -9.31 -0.96
C ASP A 135 -22.97 -10.55 -1.80
N GLY A 136 -23.41 -10.58 -3.05
CA GLY A 136 -23.12 -11.65 -4.01
C GLY A 136 -24.05 -12.86 -3.90
N LEU A 137 -23.99 -13.71 -4.93
CA LEU A 137 -24.89 -14.87 -5.07
C LEU A 137 -24.54 -16.02 -4.12
N ASP A 138 -23.27 -16.17 -3.75
CA ASP A 138 -22.75 -17.30 -2.96
C ASP A 138 -23.38 -17.41 -1.55
N ARG A 139 -23.98 -16.31 -1.08
CA ARG A 139 -24.65 -16.20 0.24
C ARG A 139 -26.17 -16.37 0.19
N LEU A 140 -26.73 -16.66 -0.99
CA LEU A 140 -28.17 -16.87 -1.19
C LEU A 140 -28.58 -18.35 -1.15
N ASN A 141 -27.63 -19.25 -1.40
CA ASN A 141 -27.82 -20.68 -1.18
C ASN A 141 -27.64 -21.04 0.30
N SER A 142 -28.29 -22.11 0.72
CA SER A 142 -28.20 -22.66 2.07
C SER A 142 -27.66 -24.08 2.06
N ALA A 143 -27.12 -24.53 3.20
CA ALA A 143 -26.65 -25.90 3.39
C ALA A 143 -27.76 -26.96 3.21
N GLU A 144 -29.02 -26.59 3.39
CA GLU A 144 -30.16 -27.51 3.21
C GLU A 144 -30.78 -27.39 1.81
N GLY A 145 -30.93 -28.53 1.14
CA GLY A 145 -31.55 -28.65 -0.18
C GLY A 145 -30.54 -28.72 -1.33
N THR A 146 -31.05 -28.84 -2.55
CA THR A 146 -30.22 -28.77 -3.75
C THR A 146 -29.81 -27.30 -3.96
N PRO A 147 -28.51 -26.98 -3.97
CA PRO A 147 -28.06 -25.62 -4.24
C PRO A 147 -28.45 -25.22 -5.66
N LEU A 148 -28.94 -24.00 -5.82
CA LEU A 148 -29.17 -23.42 -7.14
C LEU A 148 -27.84 -23.06 -7.78
N THR A 149 -27.75 -23.22 -9.08
CA THR A 149 -26.62 -22.73 -9.87
C THR A 149 -26.64 -21.20 -9.98
N ASP A 150 -25.56 -20.58 -10.47
CA ASP A 150 -25.50 -19.11 -10.58
C ASP A 150 -26.59 -18.59 -11.54
N ASP A 151 -26.85 -19.27 -12.67
CA ASP A 151 -27.94 -18.92 -13.59
C ASP A 151 -29.33 -19.10 -12.95
N GLU A 152 -29.52 -20.14 -12.13
CA GLU A 152 -30.79 -20.35 -11.42
C GLU A 152 -31.03 -19.28 -10.36
N LEU A 153 -29.98 -18.85 -9.65
CA LEU A 153 -30.04 -17.73 -8.71
C LEU A 153 -30.32 -16.40 -9.44
N LEU A 154 -29.61 -16.13 -10.54
CA LEU A 154 -29.85 -14.96 -11.39
C LEU A 154 -31.29 -14.93 -11.91
N ALA A 155 -31.80 -16.06 -12.40
CA ALA A 155 -33.18 -16.19 -12.86
C ALA A 155 -34.19 -15.97 -11.72
N THR A 156 -33.88 -16.46 -10.52
CA THR A 156 -34.73 -16.29 -9.34
C THR A 156 -34.80 -14.83 -8.91
N LEU A 157 -33.66 -14.14 -8.84
CA LEU A 157 -33.60 -12.70 -8.54
C LEU A 157 -34.29 -11.88 -9.63
N ALA A 158 -34.06 -12.19 -10.91
CA ALA A 158 -34.69 -11.49 -12.02
C ALA A 158 -36.22 -11.64 -12.01
N LYS A 159 -36.75 -12.83 -11.69
CA LYS A 159 -38.19 -13.05 -11.51
C LYS A 159 -38.75 -12.27 -10.32
N ALA A 160 -37.96 -11.98 -9.30
CA ALA A 160 -38.40 -11.18 -8.15
C ALA A 160 -38.50 -9.67 -8.49
N VAL A 161 -37.92 -9.20 -9.59
CA VAL A 161 -37.99 -7.80 -10.01
C VAL A 161 -39.36 -7.50 -10.64
N ALA A 162 -40.00 -6.41 -10.23
CA ALA A 162 -41.22 -5.90 -10.85
C ALA A 162 -40.96 -5.43 -12.30
N PRO A 163 -41.99 -5.30 -13.17
CA PRO A 163 -41.80 -4.90 -14.57
C PRO A 163 -41.05 -3.59 -14.81
N ASP A 164 -41.13 -2.63 -13.89
CA ASP A 164 -40.37 -1.37 -13.94
C ASP A 164 -39.27 -1.30 -12.86
N GLY A 165 -39.01 -2.43 -12.19
CA GLY A 165 -38.08 -2.54 -11.08
C GLY A 165 -36.62 -2.55 -11.51
N THR A 166 -35.75 -2.52 -10.51
CA THR A 166 -34.29 -2.52 -10.67
C THR A 166 -33.65 -3.65 -9.88
N LEU A 167 -32.70 -4.35 -10.49
CA LEU A 167 -31.78 -5.27 -9.81
C LEU A 167 -30.41 -4.60 -9.69
N VAL A 168 -29.90 -4.52 -8.47
CA VAL A 168 -28.51 -4.15 -8.19
C VAL A 168 -27.78 -5.39 -7.73
N LEU A 169 -26.83 -5.86 -8.52
CA LEU A 169 -26.13 -7.11 -8.27
C LEU A 169 -24.63 -6.87 -8.24
N ARG A 170 -23.97 -7.34 -7.18
CA ARG A 170 -22.53 -7.58 -7.19
C ARG A 170 -22.26 -9.03 -7.55
N HIS A 171 -21.34 -9.26 -8.46
CA HIS A 171 -20.85 -10.58 -8.80
C HIS A 171 -19.33 -10.64 -8.64
N GLU A 172 -18.84 -11.58 -7.82
CA GLU A 172 -17.39 -11.76 -7.67
C GLU A 172 -16.79 -12.38 -8.94
N ASN A 173 -15.65 -11.82 -9.37
CA ASN A 173 -14.91 -12.31 -10.53
C ASN A 173 -13.82 -13.30 -10.07
N PRO A 174 -13.90 -14.59 -10.44
CA PRO A 174 -12.89 -15.58 -10.04
C PRO A 174 -11.50 -15.32 -10.64
N LEU A 175 -11.40 -14.49 -11.70
CA LEU A 175 -10.13 -14.06 -12.30
C LEU A 175 -9.65 -12.69 -11.78
N GLY A 176 -10.32 -12.16 -10.75
CA GLY A 176 -9.99 -10.87 -10.16
C GLY A 176 -8.59 -10.85 -9.54
N ILE A 177 -7.99 -9.65 -9.45
CA ILE A 177 -6.66 -9.47 -8.85
C ILE A 177 -6.59 -10.06 -7.44
N HIS A 178 -7.66 -9.97 -6.65
CA HIS A 178 -7.70 -10.51 -5.28
C HIS A 178 -7.38 -12.00 -5.26
N ALA A 179 -7.92 -12.80 -6.19
CA ALA A 179 -7.66 -14.24 -6.26
C ALA A 179 -6.19 -14.58 -6.57
N ALA A 180 -5.45 -13.67 -7.23
CA ALA A 180 -4.05 -13.86 -7.56
C ALA A 180 -3.08 -13.37 -6.48
N VAL A 181 -3.53 -12.47 -5.60
CA VAL A 181 -2.67 -11.84 -4.58
C VAL A 181 -2.99 -12.29 -3.16
N GLU A 182 -4.23 -12.70 -2.87
CA GLU A 182 -4.62 -13.04 -1.51
C GLU A 182 -4.06 -14.39 -1.07
N LEU A 183 -3.77 -14.47 0.22
CA LEU A 183 -3.45 -15.70 0.91
C LEU A 183 -4.75 -16.24 1.49
N ASP A 184 -5.47 -17.07 0.73
CA ASP A 184 -6.60 -17.84 1.27
C ASP A 184 -6.03 -19.02 2.07
N PRO A 185 -6.27 -19.12 3.39
CA PRO A 185 -5.79 -20.23 4.22
C PRO A 185 -6.51 -21.56 3.92
N GLY A 186 -6.77 -21.88 2.65
CA GLY A 186 -7.30 -23.15 2.18
C GLY A 186 -8.66 -23.55 2.78
N ALA A 187 -9.20 -24.68 2.32
CA ALA A 187 -10.55 -25.13 2.67
C ALA A 187 -10.77 -25.45 4.17
N ARG A 188 -9.70 -25.55 4.98
CA ARG A 188 -9.79 -25.94 6.40
C ARG A 188 -9.95 -24.77 7.36
N GLU A 189 -9.58 -23.56 6.96
CA GLU A 189 -9.64 -22.36 7.81
C GLU A 189 -10.56 -21.28 7.20
N ARG A 190 -11.50 -21.68 6.32
CA ARG A 190 -12.47 -20.75 5.74
C ARG A 190 -13.42 -20.21 6.80
N SER A 191 -13.80 -18.94 6.62
CA SER A 191 -14.81 -18.30 7.46
C SER A 191 -16.17 -18.96 7.27
N ASP A 192 -17.02 -18.84 8.28
CA ASP A 192 -18.40 -19.34 8.29
C ASP A 192 -19.21 -18.88 7.06
N SER A 193 -18.90 -17.69 6.54
CA SER A 193 -19.55 -17.11 5.35
C SER A 193 -19.14 -17.75 4.01
N ALA A 194 -18.03 -18.50 3.97
CA ALA A 194 -17.43 -19.07 2.75
C ALA A 194 -17.79 -20.56 2.56
N TRP A 195 -19.04 -20.91 2.85
CA TRP A 195 -19.56 -22.27 2.78
C TRP A 195 -19.48 -22.89 1.36
N TYR A 196 -19.86 -22.11 0.35
CA TYR A 196 -19.69 -22.51 -1.05
C TYR A 196 -18.34 -22.04 -1.56
N PRO A 197 -17.45 -22.95 -2.00
CA PRO A 197 -16.21 -22.55 -2.64
C PRO A 197 -16.50 -21.66 -3.85
N PRO A 198 -15.89 -20.46 -3.95
CA PRO A 198 -16.03 -19.64 -5.15
C PRO A 198 -15.60 -20.45 -6.38
N GLY A 199 -16.40 -20.41 -7.45
CA GLY A 199 -16.14 -21.14 -8.69
C GLY A 199 -16.54 -22.63 -8.68
N SER A 200 -17.35 -23.09 -7.71
CA SER A 200 -17.86 -24.47 -7.72
C SER A 200 -18.87 -24.76 -8.84
N SER A 201 -19.47 -23.73 -9.43
CA SER A 201 -20.47 -23.87 -10.49
C SER A 201 -19.88 -23.60 -11.87
N ALA A 202 -20.09 -24.52 -12.80
CA ALA A 202 -19.62 -24.41 -14.19
C ALA A 202 -20.35 -23.30 -14.97
N ASP A 203 -21.50 -22.86 -14.47
CA ASP A 203 -22.28 -21.78 -15.03
C ASP A 203 -21.94 -20.41 -14.42
N ARG A 204 -20.85 -20.22 -13.69
CA ARG A 204 -20.51 -18.87 -13.21
C ARG A 204 -20.16 -17.95 -14.40
N PRO A 205 -20.72 -16.73 -14.50
CA PRO A 205 -20.31 -15.75 -15.50
C PRO A 205 -18.79 -15.49 -15.47
N ALA A 206 -18.12 -15.64 -16.60
CA ALA A 206 -16.66 -15.46 -16.71
C ALA A 206 -16.25 -14.02 -17.06
N SER A 207 -17.22 -13.15 -17.39
CA SER A 207 -16.99 -11.73 -17.68
C SER A 207 -18.21 -10.87 -17.37
N LEU A 208 -17.99 -9.56 -17.23
CA LEU A 208 -19.08 -8.57 -17.14
C LEU A 208 -20.02 -8.65 -18.35
N THR A 209 -19.48 -8.79 -19.56
CA THR A 209 -20.29 -8.94 -20.78
C THR A 209 -21.19 -10.18 -20.71
N GLU A 210 -20.65 -11.30 -20.25
CA GLU A 210 -21.42 -12.53 -20.08
C GLU A 210 -22.50 -12.39 -19.00
N LEU A 211 -22.16 -11.78 -17.86
CA LEU A 211 -23.13 -11.48 -16.79
C LEU A 211 -24.29 -10.62 -17.32
N THR A 212 -24.00 -9.53 -18.03
CA THR A 212 -25.04 -8.67 -18.63
C THR A 212 -25.87 -9.39 -19.69
N THR A 213 -25.24 -10.27 -20.49
CA THR A 213 -25.94 -11.09 -21.50
C THR A 213 -26.91 -12.06 -20.85
N ARG A 214 -26.49 -12.72 -19.76
CA ARG A 214 -27.34 -13.65 -18.99
C ARG A 214 -28.50 -12.94 -18.32
N LEU A 215 -28.26 -11.77 -17.72
CA LEU A 215 -29.35 -10.93 -17.18
C LEU A 215 -30.36 -10.55 -18.27
N ALA A 216 -29.90 -10.25 -19.49
CA ALA A 216 -30.78 -9.93 -20.61
C ALA A 216 -31.65 -11.13 -21.06
N ILE A 217 -31.14 -12.37 -20.97
CA ILE A 217 -31.94 -13.59 -21.21
C ILE A 217 -33.11 -13.66 -20.22
N PHE A 218 -32.92 -13.18 -18.99
CA PHE A 218 -33.95 -13.12 -17.95
C PHE A 218 -34.79 -11.83 -17.99
N GLY A 219 -34.71 -11.05 -19.08
CA GLY A 219 -35.51 -9.85 -19.28
C GLY A 219 -35.00 -8.59 -18.58
N LEU A 220 -33.77 -8.62 -18.04
CA LEU A 220 -33.14 -7.47 -17.41
C LEU A 220 -31.98 -6.94 -18.26
N HIS A 221 -32.14 -5.74 -18.78
CA HIS A 221 -31.10 -5.03 -19.51
C HIS A 221 -30.22 -4.24 -18.53
N SER A 222 -28.89 -4.35 -18.66
CA SER A 222 -27.97 -3.60 -17.81
C SER A 222 -28.00 -2.12 -18.20
N SER A 223 -28.52 -1.27 -17.31
CA SER A 223 -28.48 0.19 -17.45
C SER A 223 -27.08 0.72 -17.11
N ALA A 224 -26.37 0.09 -16.18
CA ALA A 224 -24.97 0.38 -15.88
C ALA A 224 -24.22 -0.90 -15.44
N GLY A 225 -22.97 -1.03 -15.88
CA GLY A 225 -22.06 -2.10 -15.47
C GLY A 225 -20.72 -1.53 -15.04
N TYR A 226 -20.27 -1.91 -13.84
CA TYR A 226 -19.06 -1.38 -13.22
C TYR A 226 -18.06 -2.51 -12.96
N ALA A 227 -16.78 -2.24 -13.23
CA ALA A 227 -15.68 -2.99 -12.65
C ALA A 227 -15.40 -2.47 -11.24
N ALA A 228 -15.44 -3.36 -10.24
CA ALA A 228 -15.38 -3.01 -8.83
C ALA A 228 -14.04 -3.43 -8.22
N PHE A 229 -13.37 -2.48 -7.56
CA PHE A 229 -12.06 -2.58 -6.93
C PHE A 229 -12.11 -2.06 -5.50
N PRO A 230 -11.17 -2.44 -4.61
CA PRO A 230 -9.99 -3.30 -4.82
C PRO A 230 -10.20 -4.75 -4.36
N VAL A 231 -11.26 -5.02 -3.61
CA VAL A 231 -11.65 -6.35 -3.11
C VAL A 231 -13.14 -6.57 -3.39
N PRO A 232 -13.60 -7.81 -3.58
CA PRO A 232 -14.98 -8.07 -3.95
C PRO A 232 -15.97 -7.60 -2.88
N ASP A 233 -15.71 -7.89 -1.62
CA ASP A 233 -16.63 -7.67 -0.49
C ASP A 233 -16.74 -6.19 -0.09
N ARG A 234 -15.69 -5.40 -0.32
CA ARG A 234 -15.64 -3.98 0.02
C ARG A 234 -15.07 -3.12 -1.12
N PRO A 235 -15.76 -3.02 -2.27
CA PRO A 235 -15.25 -2.24 -3.38
C PRO A 235 -15.41 -0.75 -3.09
N THR A 236 -14.30 -0.02 -3.08
CA THR A 236 -14.26 1.44 -2.85
C THR A 236 -14.15 2.23 -4.14
N VAL A 237 -13.96 1.57 -5.29
CA VAL A 237 -13.88 2.18 -6.61
C VAL A 237 -14.72 1.36 -7.59
N LEU A 238 -15.63 2.04 -8.30
CA LEU A 238 -16.46 1.48 -9.36
C LEU A 238 -16.11 2.21 -10.67
N VAL A 239 -15.54 1.47 -11.62
CA VAL A 239 -15.17 1.98 -12.95
C VAL A 239 -16.28 1.62 -13.92
N GLY A 240 -17.00 2.63 -14.41
CA GLY A 240 -18.18 2.44 -15.25
C GLY A 240 -17.87 2.44 -16.75
N PRO A 241 -18.93 2.35 -17.56
CA PRO A 241 -18.81 2.38 -19.02
C PRO A 241 -18.17 3.70 -19.49
N GLY A 242 -17.34 3.62 -20.53
CA GLY A 242 -16.60 4.76 -21.10
C GLY A 242 -15.16 4.91 -20.59
N LEU A 243 -14.80 4.29 -19.46
CA LEU A 243 -13.39 4.17 -19.02
C LEU A 243 -12.82 2.77 -19.17
N LEU A 244 -13.68 1.74 -19.16
CA LEU A 244 -13.26 0.36 -19.32
C LEU A 244 -12.75 0.09 -20.73
N GLY A 245 -11.62 -0.61 -20.84
CA GLY A 245 -11.13 -1.20 -22.09
C GLY A 245 -10.42 -0.25 -23.05
N GLU A 246 -10.37 1.06 -22.76
CA GLU A 246 -9.80 2.10 -23.64
C GLU A 246 -8.40 2.58 -23.19
N PRO A 247 -7.27 2.01 -23.65
CA PRO A 247 -5.93 2.35 -23.14
C PRO A 247 -5.51 3.80 -23.38
N GLY A 248 -6.12 4.47 -24.38
CA GLY A 248 -5.88 5.88 -24.72
C GLY A 248 -6.78 6.87 -23.99
N ALA A 249 -7.67 6.43 -23.10
CA ALA A 249 -8.58 7.32 -22.40
C ALA A 249 -7.82 8.35 -21.55
N PRO A 250 -8.22 9.64 -21.56
CA PRO A 250 -7.50 10.71 -20.84
C PRO A 250 -7.47 10.49 -19.32
N LEU A 251 -8.38 9.69 -18.78
CA LEU A 251 -8.50 9.42 -17.34
C LEU A 251 -7.65 8.25 -16.84
N ARG A 252 -6.77 7.67 -17.68
CA ARG A 252 -5.95 6.50 -17.31
C ARG A 252 -5.01 6.75 -16.13
N GLY A 253 -4.24 7.84 -16.16
CA GLY A 253 -3.38 8.23 -15.03
C GLY A 253 -4.16 8.48 -13.73
N PRO A 254 -5.20 9.33 -13.75
CA PRO A 254 -6.09 9.51 -12.60
C PRO A 254 -6.65 8.19 -12.07
N LEU A 255 -7.15 7.31 -12.94
CA LEU A 255 -7.66 6.00 -12.55
C LEU A 255 -6.57 5.14 -11.90
N GLN A 256 -5.36 5.13 -12.44
CA GLN A 256 -4.23 4.40 -11.86
C GLN A 256 -3.91 4.88 -10.44
N ALA A 257 -3.85 6.19 -10.20
CA ALA A 257 -3.60 6.74 -8.87
C ALA A 257 -4.73 6.35 -7.89
N VAL A 258 -5.99 6.45 -8.33
CA VAL A 258 -7.16 6.07 -7.52
C VAL A 258 -7.17 4.59 -7.17
N LEU A 259 -6.87 3.69 -8.13
CA LEU A 259 -6.77 2.26 -7.88
C LEU A 259 -5.58 1.92 -6.98
N ALA A 260 -4.41 2.52 -7.21
CA ALA A 260 -3.22 2.29 -6.39
C ALA A 260 -3.50 2.61 -4.91
N ARG A 261 -4.18 3.73 -4.65
CA ARG A 261 -4.64 4.12 -3.31
C ARG A 261 -5.65 3.14 -2.74
N ALA A 262 -6.67 2.77 -3.51
CA ALA A 262 -7.68 1.79 -3.06
C ALA A 262 -7.04 0.47 -2.64
N PHE A 263 -6.11 -0.06 -3.45
CA PHE A 263 -5.36 -1.27 -3.11
C PHE A 263 -4.46 -1.10 -1.89
N THR A 264 -3.79 0.05 -1.73
CA THR A 264 -3.02 0.35 -0.52
C THR A 264 -3.90 0.31 0.73
N ASP A 265 -5.09 0.90 0.69
CA ASP A 265 -5.98 0.94 1.85
C ASP A 265 -6.58 -0.43 2.17
N ALA A 266 -6.95 -1.22 1.14
CA ALA A 266 -7.54 -2.54 1.36
C ALA A 266 -6.54 -3.60 1.83
N TYR A 267 -5.26 -3.47 1.49
CA TYR A 267 -4.22 -4.45 1.82
C TYR A 267 -3.17 -3.95 2.82
N ARG A 268 -3.38 -2.80 3.47
CA ARG A 268 -2.41 -2.18 4.39
C ARG A 268 -1.90 -3.14 5.47
N ASP A 269 -2.80 -3.90 6.06
CA ASP A 269 -2.53 -4.80 7.18
C ASP A 269 -2.74 -6.27 6.79
N ARG A 270 -2.80 -6.56 5.49
CA ARG A 270 -3.06 -7.91 4.96
C ARG A 270 -1.86 -8.36 4.12
N PRO A 271 -1.13 -9.42 4.54
CA PRO A 271 -0.08 -9.97 3.70
C PRO A 271 -0.66 -10.55 2.41
N VAL A 272 0.05 -10.35 1.30
CA VAL A 272 -0.33 -10.80 -0.03
C VAL A 272 0.82 -11.56 -0.69
N LEU A 273 0.51 -12.40 -1.67
CA LEU A 273 1.50 -13.09 -2.50
C LEU A 273 2.31 -12.11 -3.34
N SER A 274 1.69 -11.08 -3.90
CA SER A 274 2.36 -10.04 -4.68
C SER A 274 1.61 -8.71 -4.62
N ASP A 275 2.30 -7.59 -4.86
CA ASP A 275 1.68 -6.25 -4.78
C ASP A 275 0.58 -6.07 -5.85
N PRO A 276 -0.71 -5.95 -5.44
CA PRO A 276 -1.83 -5.83 -6.38
C PRO A 276 -1.78 -4.55 -7.21
N ARG A 277 -1.14 -3.48 -6.74
CA ARG A 277 -1.03 -2.20 -7.45
C ARG A 277 -0.28 -2.37 -8.76
N ARG A 278 0.73 -3.25 -8.78
CA ARG A 278 1.48 -3.57 -10.00
C ARG A 278 0.64 -4.32 -11.02
N MET A 279 -0.19 -5.26 -10.56
CA MET A 279 -1.12 -5.98 -11.42
C MET A 279 -2.17 -5.05 -11.99
N ALA A 280 -2.76 -4.19 -11.16
CA ALA A 280 -3.73 -3.18 -11.58
C ALA A 280 -3.13 -2.21 -12.61
N GLY A 281 -1.92 -1.68 -12.38
CA GLY A 281 -1.26 -0.81 -13.35
C GLY A 281 -0.98 -1.51 -14.69
N ARG A 282 -0.62 -2.80 -14.68
CA ARG A 282 -0.46 -3.59 -15.91
C ARG A 282 -1.79 -3.82 -16.62
N ALA A 283 -2.85 -4.12 -15.87
CA ALA A 283 -4.20 -4.29 -16.40
C ALA A 283 -4.68 -3.02 -17.09
N LEU A 284 -4.51 -1.86 -16.45
CA LEU A 284 -4.90 -0.57 -17.00
C LEU A 284 -4.17 -0.22 -18.30
N ARG A 285 -2.85 -0.47 -18.38
CA ARG A 285 -2.09 -0.25 -19.62
C ARG A 285 -2.50 -1.19 -20.75
N ALA A 286 -3.02 -2.37 -20.41
CA ALA A 286 -3.50 -3.36 -21.37
C ALA A 286 -4.99 -3.18 -21.73
N GLY A 287 -5.73 -2.27 -21.10
CA GLY A 287 -7.19 -2.19 -21.23
C GLY A 287 -7.91 -3.42 -20.66
N ALA A 288 -7.27 -4.15 -19.74
CA ALA A 288 -7.75 -5.42 -19.18
C ALA A 288 -8.35 -5.25 -17.77
N GLU A 289 -8.58 -4.02 -17.29
CA GLU A 289 -9.09 -3.76 -15.95
C GLU A 289 -10.46 -4.38 -15.68
N ALA A 290 -11.36 -4.46 -16.67
CA ALA A 290 -12.66 -5.11 -16.49
C ALA A 290 -12.50 -6.63 -16.27
N VAL A 291 -11.55 -7.25 -16.97
CA VAL A 291 -11.25 -8.69 -16.90
C VAL A 291 -10.63 -9.05 -15.56
N LEU A 292 -9.78 -8.17 -15.02
CA LEU A 292 -9.04 -8.41 -13.77
C LEU A 292 -9.68 -7.71 -12.55
N ALA A 293 -10.85 -7.09 -12.72
CA ALA A 293 -11.59 -6.47 -11.64
C ALA A 293 -11.95 -7.53 -10.58
N PRO A 294 -11.72 -7.29 -9.28
CA PRO A 294 -12.12 -8.20 -8.21
C PRO A 294 -13.60 -8.60 -8.24
N ALA A 295 -14.47 -7.67 -8.59
CA ALA A 295 -15.89 -7.94 -8.79
C ALA A 295 -16.46 -7.08 -9.91
N TRP A 296 -17.70 -7.39 -10.28
CA TRP A 296 -18.53 -6.55 -11.13
C TRP A 296 -19.78 -6.12 -10.37
N VAL A 297 -20.23 -4.89 -10.60
CA VAL A 297 -21.52 -4.41 -10.08
C VAL A 297 -22.39 -4.03 -11.27
N THR A 298 -23.57 -4.62 -11.38
CA THR A 298 -24.55 -4.29 -12.40
C THR A 298 -25.77 -3.63 -11.78
N VAL A 299 -26.28 -2.63 -12.48
CA VAL A 299 -27.60 -2.04 -12.26
C VAL A 299 -28.41 -2.38 -13.50
N SER A 300 -29.44 -3.21 -13.35
CA SER A 300 -30.21 -3.75 -14.46
C SER A 300 -31.70 -3.54 -14.26
N ARG A 301 -32.41 -3.20 -15.33
CA ARG A 301 -33.86 -2.98 -15.35
C ARG A 301 -34.48 -3.64 -16.56
N ALA A 302 -35.77 -3.93 -16.51
CA ALA A 302 -36.49 -4.35 -17.71
C ALA A 302 -36.76 -3.16 -18.66
N SER A 303 -36.92 -1.95 -18.13
CA SER A 303 -37.14 -0.72 -18.90
C SER A 303 -36.44 0.50 -18.27
N GLY A 304 -36.07 1.48 -19.10
CA GLY A 304 -35.49 2.76 -18.66
C GLY A 304 -33.96 2.78 -18.55
N GLU A 305 -33.41 3.99 -18.58
CA GLU A 305 -31.98 4.26 -18.37
C GLU A 305 -31.76 4.86 -16.98
N ILE A 306 -30.64 4.49 -16.35
CA ILE A 306 -30.14 5.10 -15.12
C ILE A 306 -28.83 5.80 -15.50
N PRO A 307 -28.60 7.05 -15.07
CA PRO A 307 -27.33 7.72 -15.29
C PRO A 307 -26.16 6.87 -14.76
N ALA A 308 -25.25 6.50 -15.65
CA ALA A 308 -24.04 5.79 -15.28
C ALA A 308 -22.93 6.78 -14.94
N HIS A 309 -22.15 6.46 -13.91
CA HIS A 309 -20.94 7.21 -13.59
C HIS A 309 -19.74 6.61 -14.34
N ALA A 310 -18.89 7.46 -14.92
CA ALA A 310 -17.64 6.99 -15.51
C ALA A 310 -16.70 6.39 -14.44
N LEU A 311 -16.65 7.04 -13.27
CA LEU A 311 -15.95 6.56 -12.09
C LEU A 311 -16.70 6.99 -10.83
N LEU A 312 -16.85 6.07 -9.87
CA LEU A 312 -17.17 6.38 -8.48
C LEU A 312 -16.03 5.91 -7.61
N ALA A 313 -15.58 6.73 -6.68
CA ALA A 313 -14.59 6.36 -5.69
C ALA A 313 -14.99 6.92 -4.32
N GLY A 314 -14.75 6.15 -3.27
CA GLY A 314 -15.11 6.54 -1.92
C GLY A 314 -14.16 5.99 -0.87
N ASP A 315 -14.50 6.27 0.38
CA ASP A 315 -13.80 5.68 1.52
C ASP A 315 -14.25 4.24 1.73
N ALA A 316 -13.36 3.44 2.32
CA ALA A 316 -13.66 2.07 2.70
C ALA A 316 -14.69 2.01 3.82
N ASP A 317 -14.52 2.89 4.81
CA ASP A 317 -15.33 2.98 6.01
C ASP A 317 -15.79 4.44 6.18
N GLY A 318 -16.86 4.83 5.47
CA GLY A 318 -17.40 6.19 5.56
C GLY A 318 -18.28 6.60 4.37
N PRO A 319 -19.06 7.69 4.52
CA PRO A 319 -20.01 8.14 3.50
C PRO A 319 -19.36 8.84 2.32
N HIS A 320 -18.11 9.29 2.45
CA HIS A 320 -17.49 10.14 1.45
C HIS A 320 -17.33 9.42 0.11
N ALA A 321 -17.81 10.08 -0.94
CA ALA A 321 -17.69 9.63 -2.32
C ALA A 321 -17.45 10.82 -3.25
N TYR A 322 -16.72 10.57 -4.34
CA TYR A 322 -16.51 11.50 -5.43
C TYR A 322 -16.58 10.78 -6.77
N THR A 323 -16.88 11.53 -7.83
CA THR A 323 -16.85 11.06 -9.22
C THR A 323 -15.76 11.77 -10.01
N LEU A 324 -15.26 11.15 -11.07
CA LEU A 324 -14.45 11.83 -12.08
C LEU A 324 -15.25 11.97 -13.38
N THR A 325 -15.41 13.20 -13.83
CA THR A 325 -16.00 13.52 -15.13
C THR A 325 -14.91 14.04 -16.07
N PRO A 326 -14.82 13.55 -17.33
CA PRO A 326 -13.89 14.09 -18.31
C PRO A 326 -14.03 15.61 -18.49
N ALA A 327 -12.92 16.29 -18.74
CA ALA A 327 -12.83 17.72 -19.03
C ALA A 327 -11.76 17.97 -20.11
N ASP A 328 -11.72 19.18 -20.70
CA ASP A 328 -10.86 19.50 -21.86
C ASP A 328 -9.37 19.19 -21.65
N TRP A 329 -8.87 19.28 -20.42
CA TRP A 329 -7.47 19.08 -20.04
C TRP A 329 -7.26 17.93 -19.05
N GLY A 330 -8.27 17.06 -18.87
CA GLY A 330 -8.21 15.93 -17.94
C GLY A 330 -9.58 15.52 -17.41
N ALA A 331 -9.78 15.71 -16.11
CA ALA A 331 -11.03 15.45 -15.41
C ALA A 331 -11.34 16.54 -14.39
N THR A 332 -12.60 16.56 -13.95
CA THR A 332 -12.99 17.22 -12.71
C THR A 332 -13.39 16.14 -11.70
N ALA A 333 -12.73 16.12 -10.56
CA ALA A 333 -13.17 15.37 -9.39
C ALA A 333 -14.27 16.18 -8.70
N THR A 334 -15.45 15.61 -8.53
CA THR A 334 -16.56 16.26 -7.82
C THR A 334 -16.98 15.42 -6.63
N THR A 335 -16.93 16.02 -5.44
CA THR A 335 -17.44 15.41 -4.21
C THR A 335 -18.95 15.26 -4.33
N LEU A 336 -19.45 14.03 -4.17
CA LEU A 336 -20.87 13.68 -4.30
C LEU A 336 -21.56 13.66 -2.94
N VAL A 337 -20.88 13.11 -1.94
CA VAL A 337 -21.32 13.09 -0.55
C VAL A 337 -20.22 13.77 0.25
N PRO A 338 -20.40 15.03 0.67
CA PRO A 338 -19.44 15.67 1.55
C PRO A 338 -19.38 14.86 2.84
N ALA A 339 -18.18 14.71 3.38
CA ALA A 339 -18.09 14.37 4.80
C ALA A 339 -18.66 15.57 5.57
N ASP A 340 -19.44 15.33 6.63
CA ASP A 340 -19.76 16.40 7.59
C ASP A 340 -18.47 17.15 7.95
N ASP A 341 -18.54 18.47 8.10
CA ASP A 341 -17.40 19.39 8.27
C ASP A 341 -16.43 19.02 9.44
N SER A 342 -16.77 18.01 10.24
CA SER A 342 -16.04 17.55 11.43
C SER A 342 -15.18 16.29 11.25
N VAL A 343 -15.04 15.69 10.06
CA VAL A 343 -14.09 14.57 9.88
C VAL A 343 -12.66 15.12 9.78
N SER A 344 -12.12 15.54 10.92
CA SER A 344 -10.71 15.83 11.12
C SER A 344 -10.01 14.62 11.75
N HIS A 345 -8.89 14.18 11.22
CA HIS A 345 -8.05 13.17 11.87
C HIS A 345 -6.58 13.57 11.83
N GLY A 346 -5.94 13.69 13.00
CA GLY A 346 -4.51 13.97 13.07
C GLY A 346 -4.08 15.29 12.44
N GLY A 347 -4.89 16.35 12.56
CA GLY A 347 -4.62 17.64 11.91
C GLY A 347 -4.86 17.65 10.40
N LEU A 348 -5.54 16.64 9.88
CA LEU A 348 -5.99 16.56 8.48
C LEU A 348 -7.49 16.78 8.41
N ARG A 349 -7.93 17.61 7.47
CA ARG A 349 -9.34 17.82 7.12
C ARG A 349 -9.67 17.21 5.76
N ARG A 350 -10.90 16.75 5.60
CA ARG A 350 -11.38 16.21 4.32
C ARG A 350 -11.42 17.31 3.25
N VAL A 351 -11.07 16.95 2.01
CA VAL A 351 -11.29 17.83 0.86
C VAL A 351 -12.71 17.63 0.34
N ASN A 352 -13.47 18.72 0.30
CA ASN A 352 -14.82 18.77 -0.25
C ASN A 352 -14.85 19.71 -1.48
N GLY A 353 -15.85 19.55 -2.34
CA GLY A 353 -16.08 20.38 -3.53
C GLY A 353 -15.54 19.76 -4.83
N SER A 354 -15.27 20.61 -5.82
CA SER A 354 -14.74 20.22 -7.12
C SER A 354 -13.26 20.56 -7.25
N PHE A 355 -12.47 19.63 -7.76
CA PHE A 355 -11.04 19.78 -7.96
C PHE A 355 -10.65 19.35 -9.37
N PRO A 356 -9.88 20.16 -10.11
CA PRO A 356 -9.46 19.77 -11.43
C PRO A 356 -8.30 18.78 -11.38
N VAL A 357 -8.33 17.78 -12.25
CA VAL A 357 -7.38 16.68 -12.29
C VAL A 357 -6.77 16.63 -13.68
N PRO A 358 -5.45 16.81 -13.84
CA PRO A 358 -4.84 16.76 -15.16
C PRO A 358 -4.94 15.36 -15.75
N ALA A 359 -4.96 15.28 -17.08
CA ALA A 359 -4.58 14.04 -17.75
C ALA A 359 -3.10 13.72 -17.47
N GLY A 360 -2.64 12.52 -17.78
CA GLY A 360 -1.21 12.21 -17.74
C GLY A 360 -0.87 10.86 -17.16
N VAL A 361 0.42 10.66 -16.85
CA VAL A 361 0.96 9.45 -16.25
C VAL A 361 1.32 9.72 -14.79
N VAL A 362 1.17 8.71 -13.92
CA VAL A 362 1.58 8.82 -12.52
C VAL A 362 3.10 9.02 -12.43
N LEU A 363 3.53 10.08 -11.74
CA LEU A 363 4.94 10.46 -11.62
C LEU A 363 5.79 9.32 -11.05
N GLU A 364 5.29 8.60 -10.04
CA GLU A 364 5.99 7.45 -9.45
C GLU A 364 6.33 6.37 -10.49
N GLU A 365 5.43 6.06 -11.43
CA GLU A 365 5.72 5.09 -12.49
C GLU A 365 6.84 5.58 -13.42
N ARG A 366 6.83 6.88 -13.76
CA ARG A 366 7.88 7.51 -14.55
C ARG A 366 9.23 7.43 -13.83
N LEU A 367 9.26 7.73 -12.54
CA LEU A 367 10.47 7.64 -11.72
C LEU A 367 10.97 6.20 -11.60
N PHE A 368 10.08 5.21 -11.40
CA PHE A 368 10.46 3.79 -11.43
C PHE A 368 11.04 3.38 -12.79
N GLY A 369 10.46 3.82 -13.89
CA GLY A 369 10.97 3.56 -15.23
C GLY A 369 12.38 4.15 -15.46
N LEU A 370 12.64 5.36 -14.95
CA LEU A 370 13.96 5.99 -15.02
C LEU A 370 15.00 5.25 -14.18
N CYS A 371 14.63 4.84 -12.95
CA CYS A 371 15.48 3.99 -12.10
C CYS A 371 15.80 2.65 -12.77
N ALA A 372 14.80 1.99 -13.37
CA ALA A 372 14.98 0.71 -14.04
C ALA A 372 15.97 0.76 -15.21
N ARG A 373 16.03 1.90 -15.92
CA ARG A 373 16.96 2.15 -17.02
C ARG A 373 18.30 2.77 -16.58
N ALA A 374 18.49 2.97 -15.28
CA ALA A 374 19.63 3.71 -14.73
C ALA A 374 19.80 5.14 -15.32
N ASP A 375 18.71 5.78 -15.73
CA ASP A 375 18.72 7.13 -16.30
C ASP A 375 18.71 8.19 -15.20
N LEU A 376 19.88 8.43 -14.62
CA LEU A 376 20.07 9.43 -13.57
C LEU A 376 19.88 10.87 -14.09
N GLY A 377 20.09 11.10 -15.39
CA GLY A 377 19.91 12.40 -16.02
C GLY A 377 18.43 12.76 -16.10
N GLY A 378 17.61 11.85 -16.64
CA GLY A 378 16.16 11.98 -16.67
C GLY A 378 15.57 12.07 -15.27
N LEU A 379 16.04 11.25 -14.32
CA LEU A 379 15.59 11.32 -12.93
C LEU A 379 15.83 12.70 -12.30
N ARG A 380 17.02 13.29 -12.49
CA ARG A 380 17.32 14.64 -12.02
C ARG A 380 16.38 15.67 -12.62
N THR A 381 16.07 15.56 -13.91
CA THR A 381 15.15 16.48 -14.59
C THR A 381 13.75 16.41 -13.99
N GLU A 382 13.20 15.21 -13.75
CA GLU A 382 11.88 15.06 -13.14
C GLU A 382 11.83 15.57 -11.70
N LEU A 383 12.85 15.27 -10.90
CA LEU A 383 12.92 15.76 -9.51
C LEU A 383 13.03 17.29 -9.46
N ARG A 384 13.76 17.93 -10.39
CA ARG A 384 13.83 19.39 -10.49
C ARG A 384 12.47 19.98 -10.86
N ARG A 385 11.74 19.34 -11.77
CA ARG A 385 10.39 19.75 -12.16
C ARG A 385 9.40 19.61 -11.00
N LEU A 386 9.49 18.52 -10.24
CA LEU A 386 8.74 18.34 -8.99
C LEU A 386 9.03 19.45 -7.97
N ALA A 387 10.31 19.77 -7.75
CA ALA A 387 10.72 20.82 -6.84
C ALA A 387 10.21 22.19 -7.28
N ALA A 388 10.37 22.53 -8.56
CA ALA A 388 9.87 23.78 -9.12
C ALA A 388 8.34 23.89 -9.04
N TRP A 389 7.62 22.78 -9.25
CA TRP A 389 6.17 22.73 -9.09
C TRP A 389 5.74 22.98 -7.64
N LEU A 390 6.39 22.35 -6.66
CA LEU A 390 6.11 22.58 -5.24
C LEU A 390 6.47 24.00 -4.80
N ASP A 391 7.63 24.51 -5.22
CA ASP A 391 8.06 25.89 -4.94
C ASP A 391 7.04 26.90 -5.51
N GLY A 392 6.45 26.63 -6.67
CA GLY A 392 5.39 27.44 -7.26
C GLY A 392 4.07 27.46 -6.47
N HIS A 393 3.82 26.45 -5.64
CA HIS A 393 2.65 26.37 -4.75
C HIS A 393 2.96 26.87 -3.33
N ALA A 394 4.23 27.14 -3.01
CA ALA A 394 4.64 27.60 -1.69
C ALA A 394 4.49 29.12 -1.56
N ARG A 395 4.09 29.58 -0.36
CA ARG A 395 4.14 30.98 0.07
C ARG A 395 5.00 31.07 1.32
N ASP A 396 6.04 31.90 1.27
CA ASP A 396 7.02 32.05 2.36
C ASP A 396 7.65 30.72 2.84
N GLY A 397 7.82 29.76 1.91
CA GLY A 397 8.35 28.42 2.22
C GLY A 397 7.33 27.42 2.76
N TRP A 398 6.04 27.77 2.79
CA TRP A 398 4.95 26.92 3.29
C TRP A 398 3.98 26.57 2.17
N VAL A 399 3.58 25.30 2.12
CA VAL A 399 2.57 24.77 1.19
C VAL A 399 1.26 24.59 1.95
N THR A 400 0.18 25.11 1.39
CA THR A 400 -1.17 25.01 1.96
C THR A 400 -2.06 24.11 1.13
N GLY A 401 -3.10 23.54 1.74
CA GLY A 401 -4.09 22.74 1.02
C GLY A 401 -3.60 21.34 0.66
N PRO A 402 -4.31 20.63 -0.23
CA PRO A 402 -4.03 19.22 -0.54
C PRO A 402 -2.62 18.95 -1.09
N MET A 403 -2.03 19.92 -1.78
CA MET A 403 -0.68 19.82 -2.36
C MET A 403 0.40 19.60 -1.29
N ALA A 404 0.15 20.00 -0.05
CA ALA A 404 1.05 19.74 1.07
C ALA A 404 1.15 18.26 1.45
N LEU A 405 0.20 17.42 1.01
CA LEU A 405 0.19 15.97 1.24
C LEU A 405 0.56 15.19 -0.03
N ALA A 406 1.00 15.86 -1.09
CA ALA A 406 1.33 15.23 -2.36
C ALA A 406 2.35 14.10 -2.15
N ASP A 407 2.15 13.02 -2.91
CA ASP A 407 3.06 11.88 -3.03
C ASP A 407 3.36 11.65 -4.51
N ALA A 408 4.50 11.00 -4.84
CA ALA A 408 4.81 10.66 -6.22
C ALA A 408 3.73 9.78 -6.87
N GLY A 409 3.04 8.94 -6.08
CA GLY A 409 1.92 8.11 -6.54
C GLY A 409 0.61 8.87 -6.78
N ASP A 410 0.48 10.08 -6.23
CA ASP A 410 -0.68 10.96 -6.38
C ASP A 410 -0.43 12.11 -7.36
N LEU A 411 0.79 12.24 -7.91
CA LEU A 411 1.12 13.26 -8.88
C LEU A 411 0.98 12.72 -10.30
N LEU A 412 0.34 13.51 -11.15
CA LEU A 412 0.07 13.23 -12.54
C LEU A 412 0.87 14.19 -13.41
N ASP A 413 1.43 13.64 -14.49
CA ASP A 413 2.29 14.34 -15.42
C ASP A 413 1.76 14.23 -16.85
N ASP A 414 1.30 15.35 -17.42
CA ASP A 414 0.83 15.45 -18.81
C ASP A 414 1.97 15.72 -19.82
N GLY A 415 3.22 15.77 -19.36
CA GLY A 415 4.41 16.11 -20.14
C GLY A 415 4.76 17.61 -20.12
N THR A 416 3.84 18.48 -19.70
CA THR A 416 4.02 19.93 -19.60
C THR A 416 3.95 20.42 -18.16
N GLN A 417 2.95 19.99 -17.40
CA GLN A 417 2.69 20.40 -16.03
C GLN A 417 2.47 19.17 -15.13
N LEU A 418 2.76 19.37 -13.85
CA LEU A 418 2.39 18.42 -12.81
C LEU A 418 1.07 18.88 -12.19
N GLY A 419 0.22 17.93 -11.83
CA GLY A 419 -0.94 18.19 -10.99
C GLY A 419 -1.29 17.01 -10.12
N LEU A 420 -2.26 17.20 -9.25
CA LEU A 420 -2.63 16.23 -8.22
C LEU A 420 -3.78 15.34 -8.72
N ALA A 421 -3.69 14.04 -8.46
CA ALA A 421 -4.83 13.13 -8.48
C ALA A 421 -5.87 13.58 -7.43
N PRO A 422 -7.13 13.13 -7.51
CA PRO A 422 -8.20 13.57 -6.59
C PRO A 422 -7.78 13.43 -5.12
N PRO A 423 -7.56 14.54 -4.39
CA PRO A 423 -7.09 14.48 -3.02
C PRO A 423 -8.21 14.09 -2.07
N ARG A 424 -7.88 13.34 -1.02
CA ARG A 424 -8.81 13.02 0.08
C ARG A 424 -8.68 13.97 1.26
N TRP A 425 -7.45 14.37 1.54
CA TRP A 425 -7.08 15.11 2.73
C TRP A 425 -6.35 16.40 2.38
N SER A 426 -6.50 17.40 3.25
CA SER A 426 -5.70 18.61 3.31
C SER A 426 -5.22 18.74 4.75
N PRO A 427 -3.99 19.20 5.01
CA PRO A 427 -3.62 19.53 6.37
C PRO A 427 -4.39 20.78 6.80
N GLU A 428 -4.70 20.87 8.08
CA GLU A 428 -5.30 22.05 8.71
C GLU A 428 -4.29 23.19 8.79
N GLU A 429 -3.04 22.86 9.12
CA GLU A 429 -1.92 23.79 9.17
C GLU A 429 -1.05 23.71 7.89
N PRO A 430 -0.43 24.82 7.46
CA PRO A 430 0.54 24.80 6.37
C PRO A 430 1.74 23.90 6.68
N VAL A 431 2.27 23.22 5.66
CA VAL A 431 3.45 22.34 5.79
C VAL A 431 4.64 22.97 5.07
N ALA A 432 5.80 22.99 5.71
CA ALA A 432 7.02 23.55 5.08
C ALA A 432 7.38 22.78 3.80
N VAL A 433 7.75 23.48 2.72
CA VAL A 433 8.07 22.89 1.41
C VAL A 433 9.15 21.81 1.50
N ASP A 434 10.17 22.03 2.34
CA ASP A 434 11.25 21.08 2.59
C ASP A 434 10.73 19.77 3.23
N VAL A 435 9.67 19.83 4.04
CA VAL A 435 9.02 18.65 4.63
C VAL A 435 8.24 17.87 3.57
N VAL A 436 7.50 18.56 2.70
CA VAL A 436 6.74 17.93 1.60
C VAL A 436 7.69 17.23 0.64
N LEU A 437 8.74 17.91 0.17
CA LEU A 437 9.78 17.32 -0.68
C LEU A 437 10.47 16.13 -0.02
N THR A 438 10.82 16.27 1.25
CA THR A 438 11.43 15.17 2.03
C THR A 438 10.52 13.97 2.09
N ARG A 439 9.22 14.17 2.35
CA ARG A 439 8.23 13.10 2.39
C ARG A 439 8.13 12.37 1.05
N ILE A 440 8.00 13.10 -0.05
CA ILE A 440 7.91 12.49 -1.39
C ILE A 440 9.17 11.68 -1.71
N ALA A 441 10.36 12.27 -1.51
CA ALA A 441 11.62 11.61 -1.80
C ALA A 441 11.84 10.36 -0.92
N TRP A 442 11.54 10.45 0.37
CA TRP A 442 11.66 9.33 1.31
C TRP A 442 10.65 8.22 1.00
N ARG A 443 9.38 8.56 0.71
CA ARG A 443 8.35 7.56 0.40
C ARG A 443 8.65 6.84 -0.91
N PHE A 444 9.08 7.58 -1.94
CA PHE A 444 9.52 6.99 -3.20
C PHE A 444 10.74 6.07 -2.98
N ALA A 445 11.75 6.53 -2.24
CA ALA A 445 12.93 5.73 -1.90
C ALA A 445 12.56 4.43 -1.16
N ALA A 446 11.68 4.53 -0.17
CA ALA A 446 11.19 3.40 0.57
C ALA A 446 10.48 2.38 -0.33
N ARG A 447 9.51 2.83 -1.13
CA ARG A 447 8.81 1.96 -2.08
C ARG A 447 9.77 1.35 -3.10
N LEU A 448 10.75 2.10 -3.58
CA LEU A 448 11.76 1.61 -4.53
C LEU A 448 12.53 0.41 -3.96
N ILE A 449 13.02 0.50 -2.72
CA ILE A 449 13.82 -0.57 -2.11
C ILE A 449 12.97 -1.75 -1.63
N THR A 450 11.74 -1.51 -1.17
CA THR A 450 10.90 -2.59 -0.67
C THR A 450 10.13 -3.32 -1.76
N SER A 451 9.80 -2.66 -2.88
CA SER A 451 9.02 -3.29 -3.96
C SER A 451 9.84 -4.21 -4.87
N GLY A 452 11.15 -4.32 -4.66
CA GLY A 452 11.98 -5.13 -5.56
C GLY A 452 12.08 -4.53 -6.97
N GLN A 453 11.91 -3.22 -7.18
CA GLN A 453 12.18 -2.62 -8.50
C GLN A 453 13.70 -2.62 -8.79
N PRO A 454 14.12 -2.73 -10.06
CA PRO A 454 15.51 -2.47 -10.45
C PRO A 454 15.85 -0.99 -10.25
N HIS A 455 17.05 -0.70 -9.71
CA HIS A 455 17.53 0.66 -9.48
C HIS A 455 19.06 0.75 -9.53
N PRO A 456 19.65 1.94 -9.80
CA PRO A 456 21.08 2.10 -10.03
C PRO A 456 21.95 2.18 -8.77
N TRP A 457 21.35 2.39 -7.58
CA TRP A 457 22.10 2.55 -6.34
C TRP A 457 22.49 1.23 -5.66
N PRO A 458 23.50 1.23 -4.78
CA PRO A 458 23.87 0.05 -4.01
C PRO A 458 22.68 -0.49 -3.22
N LEU A 459 22.47 -1.81 -3.23
CA LEU A 459 21.33 -2.40 -2.51
C LEU A 459 21.52 -2.41 -0.99
N THR A 460 22.59 -1.81 -0.45
CA THR A 460 22.74 -1.53 0.99
C THR A 460 22.20 -0.16 1.39
N SER A 461 21.78 0.67 0.42
CA SER A 461 21.28 2.02 0.69
C SER A 461 19.95 1.96 1.43
N SER A 462 19.88 2.55 2.62
CA SER A 462 18.62 2.70 3.34
C SER A 462 17.66 3.65 2.61
N ALA A 463 16.38 3.66 2.99
CA ALA A 463 15.43 4.65 2.47
C ALA A 463 15.90 6.09 2.74
N VAL A 464 16.56 6.33 3.89
CA VAL A 464 17.11 7.64 4.27
C VAL A 464 18.31 8.02 3.39
N ASP A 465 19.22 7.07 3.10
CA ASP A 465 20.37 7.31 2.22
C ASP A 465 19.90 7.66 0.81
N LEU A 466 18.93 6.90 0.29
CA LEU A 466 18.37 7.16 -1.03
C LEU A 466 17.60 8.48 -1.07
N ALA A 467 16.80 8.80 -0.06
CA ALA A 467 16.15 10.11 0.04
C ALA A 467 17.17 11.26 0.02
N THR A 468 18.29 11.09 0.74
CA THR A 468 19.41 12.04 0.75
C THR A 468 20.00 12.21 -0.65
N LEU A 469 20.23 11.11 -1.37
CA LEU A 469 20.74 11.16 -2.74
C LEU A 469 19.75 11.83 -3.71
N LEU A 470 18.46 11.49 -3.62
CA LEU A 470 17.41 12.07 -4.47
C LEU A 470 17.26 13.57 -4.27
N LEU A 471 17.22 14.03 -3.01
CA LEU A 471 17.19 15.46 -2.68
C LEU A 471 18.50 16.16 -3.07
N GLY A 472 19.64 15.48 -2.93
CA GLY A 472 20.93 15.98 -3.40
C GLY A 472 20.98 16.21 -4.91
N MET A 473 20.22 15.47 -5.72
CA MET A 473 20.15 15.70 -7.19
C MET A 473 19.53 17.04 -7.56
N ILE A 474 18.74 17.62 -6.65
CA ILE A 474 18.05 18.92 -6.81
C ILE A 474 18.64 19.99 -5.89
N ASP A 475 19.87 19.78 -5.39
CA ASP A 475 20.60 20.70 -4.52
C ASP A 475 19.85 21.03 -3.21
N ARG A 476 19.02 20.10 -2.71
CA ARG A 476 18.32 20.21 -1.43
C ARG A 476 18.91 19.22 -0.40
N PRO A 477 19.37 19.67 0.78
CA PRO A 477 19.88 18.76 1.80
C PRO A 477 18.74 18.10 2.58
N LEU A 478 18.86 16.79 2.85
CA LEU A 478 17.98 16.12 3.81
C LEU A 478 18.35 16.58 5.23
N ARG A 479 17.43 17.23 5.94
CA ARG A 479 17.60 17.62 7.34
C ARG A 479 16.80 16.70 8.26
N GLU A 480 17.38 16.33 9.39
CA GLU A 480 16.72 15.46 10.38
C GLU A 480 15.36 15.99 10.87
N PRO A 481 15.17 17.30 11.17
CA PRO A 481 13.86 17.83 11.51
C PRO A 481 12.82 17.64 10.39
N SER A 482 13.22 17.84 9.13
CA SER A 482 12.34 17.65 7.97
C SER A 482 11.94 16.20 7.79
N LEU A 483 12.88 15.26 8.00
CA LEU A 483 12.59 13.82 7.94
C LEU A 483 11.62 13.40 9.05
N ARG A 484 11.83 13.85 10.29
CA ARG A 484 10.93 13.54 11.40
C ARG A 484 9.52 14.09 11.17
N ALA A 485 9.40 15.32 10.67
CA ALA A 485 8.11 15.91 10.32
C ALA A 485 7.44 15.17 9.15
N ALA A 486 8.20 14.76 8.15
CA ALA A 486 7.70 13.98 7.01
C ALA A 486 7.14 12.62 7.45
N VAL A 487 7.84 11.91 8.35
CA VAL A 487 7.37 10.63 8.91
C VAL A 487 6.16 10.84 9.83
N ALA A 488 6.11 11.93 10.61
CA ALA A 488 4.94 12.26 11.42
C ALA A 488 3.69 12.44 10.54
N LEU A 489 3.80 13.19 9.45
CA LEU A 489 2.72 13.40 8.48
C LEU A 489 2.23 12.09 7.84
N GLU A 490 3.15 11.15 7.59
CA GLU A 490 2.78 9.82 7.08
C GLU A 490 1.99 8.99 8.11
N LEU A 491 2.32 9.12 9.39
CA LEU A 491 1.57 8.48 10.48
C LEU A 491 0.20 9.15 10.69
N ASP A 492 0.08 10.45 10.43
CA ASP A 492 -1.20 11.16 10.44
C ASP A 492 -2.14 10.65 9.33
N LEU A 493 -1.59 10.44 8.14
CA LEU A 493 -2.32 9.87 7.01
C LEU A 493 -2.73 8.40 7.21
N SER A 494 -2.02 7.65 8.06
CA SER A 494 -2.31 6.24 8.30
C SER A 494 -3.43 5.99 9.30
N GLY A 495 -3.92 7.01 10.02
CA GLY A 495 -5.04 6.85 10.95
C GLY A 495 -4.72 6.07 12.23
N LEU A 496 -3.46 5.72 12.50
CA LEU A 496 -3.10 4.76 13.55
C LEU A 496 -3.25 5.35 14.97
N PRO A 497 -3.71 4.56 15.97
CA PRO A 497 -3.76 5.01 17.35
C PRO A 497 -2.36 5.25 17.92
N LEU A 498 -2.24 6.15 18.92
CA LEU A 498 -0.95 6.61 19.48
C LEU A 498 0.05 5.50 19.85
N PRO A 499 -0.33 4.39 20.52
CA PRO A 499 0.62 3.34 20.88
C PRO A 499 1.24 2.65 19.66
N ALA A 500 0.45 2.47 18.59
CA ALA A 500 0.92 1.88 17.34
C ALA A 500 1.80 2.86 16.54
N ARG A 501 1.58 4.17 16.68
CA ARG A 501 2.36 5.21 15.98
C ARG A 501 3.84 5.19 16.35
N ASP A 502 4.19 4.98 17.62
CA ASP A 502 5.61 5.01 18.04
C ASP A 502 6.40 3.77 17.58
N ALA A 503 5.75 2.59 17.59
CA ALA A 503 6.32 1.40 16.99
C ALA A 503 6.51 1.60 15.48
N ARG A 504 5.45 2.08 14.81
CA ARG A 504 5.48 2.33 13.37
C ARG A 504 6.49 3.39 12.97
N ARG A 505 6.63 4.48 13.73
CA ARG A 505 7.64 5.51 13.49
C ARG A 505 9.05 4.92 13.46
N ARG A 506 9.37 4.04 14.41
CA ARG A 506 10.68 3.38 14.47
C ARG A 506 10.90 2.46 13.29
N GLU A 507 9.89 1.70 12.88
CA GLU A 507 9.96 0.85 11.68
C GLU A 507 10.22 1.67 10.41
N LEU A 508 9.49 2.77 10.22
CA LEU A 508 9.62 3.64 9.05
C LEU A 508 11.01 4.30 8.96
N LEU A 509 11.56 4.73 10.09
CA LEU A 509 12.91 5.32 10.14
C LEU A 509 14.02 4.27 9.98
N ALA A 510 13.78 3.02 10.37
CA ALA A 510 14.74 1.93 10.27
C ALA A 510 14.65 1.16 8.94
N LEU A 511 13.91 1.67 7.96
CA LEU A 511 13.67 0.96 6.70
C LEU A 511 14.97 0.76 5.92
N ALA A 512 15.41 -0.50 5.90
CA ALA A 512 16.59 -0.96 5.20
C ALA A 512 16.21 -1.92 4.06
N PRO A 513 17.12 -2.13 3.10
CA PRO A 513 16.97 -3.16 2.08
C PRO A 513 16.70 -4.54 2.72
N GLY A 514 15.72 -5.27 2.20
CA GLY A 514 15.26 -6.54 2.79
C GLY A 514 14.10 -6.40 3.77
N ALA A 515 13.71 -5.17 4.16
CA ALA A 515 12.49 -4.94 4.91
C ALA A 515 11.24 -5.26 4.07
N ALA A 516 10.15 -5.61 4.75
CA ALA A 516 8.84 -5.73 4.13
C ALA A 516 8.39 -4.39 3.53
N THR A 517 7.57 -4.45 2.49
CA THR A 517 6.91 -3.30 1.89
C THR A 517 6.12 -2.50 2.93
N ILE A 518 6.29 -1.18 2.90
CA ILE A 518 5.67 -0.27 3.88
C ILE A 518 4.14 -0.29 3.76
N ASP A 519 3.62 -0.30 2.53
CA ASP A 519 2.19 -0.17 2.31
C ASP A 519 1.49 -1.55 2.32
N VAL A 520 1.86 -2.43 1.39
CA VAL A 520 1.19 -3.72 1.17
C VAL A 520 2.21 -4.84 1.30
N PRO A 521 2.25 -5.60 2.42
CA PRO A 521 3.26 -6.62 2.68
C PRO A 521 3.18 -7.79 1.68
N GLY A 522 4.07 -7.81 0.69
CA GLY A 522 4.09 -8.81 -0.39
C GLY A 522 5.17 -9.88 -0.21
N TYR A 523 4.80 -11.16 -0.26
CA TYR A 523 5.76 -12.28 -0.14
C TYR A 523 6.71 -12.37 -1.33
N ARG A 524 6.23 -12.09 -2.55
CA ARG A 524 7.08 -12.03 -3.73
C ARG A 524 8.12 -10.92 -3.59
N GLU A 525 7.70 -9.73 -3.21
CA GLU A 525 8.59 -8.58 -3.00
C GLU A 525 9.61 -8.86 -1.90
N LEU A 526 9.19 -9.51 -0.80
CA LEU A 526 10.08 -9.97 0.26
C LEU A 526 11.09 -11.01 -0.26
N ALA A 527 10.66 -11.99 -1.05
CA ALA A 527 11.54 -13.00 -1.63
C ALA A 527 12.56 -12.38 -2.60
N GLU A 528 12.13 -11.43 -3.45
CA GLU A 528 13.01 -10.67 -4.33
C GLU A 528 14.03 -9.85 -3.52
N ALA A 529 13.61 -9.23 -2.42
CA ALA A 529 14.50 -8.49 -1.52
C ALA A 529 15.52 -9.42 -0.83
N LEU A 530 15.08 -10.60 -0.36
CA LEU A 530 15.95 -11.62 0.24
C LEU A 530 16.96 -12.18 -0.77
N TRP A 531 16.57 -12.42 -2.03
CA TRP A 531 17.48 -12.86 -3.08
C TRP A 531 18.56 -11.81 -3.37
N ARG A 532 18.18 -10.53 -3.42
CA ARG A 532 19.14 -9.43 -3.56
C ARG A 532 20.12 -9.37 -2.39
N GLN A 533 19.62 -9.49 -1.17
CA GLN A 533 20.46 -9.49 0.02
C GLN A 533 21.46 -10.65 0.01
N ARG A 534 21.02 -11.85 -0.38
CA ARG A 534 21.91 -13.02 -0.54
C ARG A 534 22.97 -12.79 -1.60
N TYR A 535 22.59 -12.27 -2.76
CA TYR A 535 23.54 -11.95 -3.83
C TYR A 535 24.62 -10.97 -3.35
N GLN A 536 24.23 -9.95 -2.59
CA GLN A 536 25.18 -9.00 -2.00
C GLN A 536 26.10 -9.60 -0.96
N ALA A 537 25.57 -10.42 -0.05
CA ALA A 537 26.38 -11.09 0.95
C ALA A 537 27.46 -11.93 0.27
N SER A 538 27.12 -12.67 -0.78
CA SER A 538 28.07 -13.42 -1.59
C SER A 538 29.10 -12.52 -2.27
N HIS A 539 28.68 -11.38 -2.83
CA HIS A 539 29.60 -10.43 -3.48
C HIS A 539 30.57 -9.79 -2.48
N LEU A 540 30.11 -9.39 -1.30
CA LEU A 540 30.95 -8.84 -0.23
C LEU A 540 31.95 -9.88 0.29
N LEU A 541 31.51 -11.13 0.47
CA LEU A 541 32.40 -12.24 0.83
C LEU A 541 33.49 -12.45 -0.23
N ALA A 542 33.13 -12.43 -1.52
CA ALA A 542 34.09 -12.53 -2.61
C ALA A 542 35.08 -11.34 -2.64
N GLN A 543 34.62 -10.12 -2.36
CA GLN A 543 35.49 -8.96 -2.21
C GLN A 543 36.43 -9.09 -1.01
N MET A 544 35.94 -9.57 0.13
CA MET A 544 36.76 -9.82 1.32
C MET A 544 37.85 -10.86 1.02
N GLU A 545 37.49 -11.97 0.40
CA GLU A 545 38.44 -13.00 -0.01
C GLU A 545 39.50 -12.45 -0.96
N TRP A 546 39.10 -11.65 -1.95
CA TRP A 546 40.02 -11.00 -2.87
C TRP A 546 40.97 -10.03 -2.15
N THR A 547 40.45 -9.22 -1.20
CA THR A 547 41.32 -8.33 -0.39
C THR A 547 42.29 -9.11 0.49
N GLU A 548 41.87 -10.25 1.04
CA GLU A 548 42.74 -11.12 1.83
C GLU A 548 43.85 -11.75 0.95
N GLN A 549 43.51 -12.18 -0.26
CA GLN A 549 44.49 -12.67 -1.23
C GLN A 549 45.50 -11.58 -1.61
N ILE A 550 45.06 -10.33 -1.77
CA ILE A 550 45.96 -9.19 -2.00
C ILE A 550 46.87 -8.98 -0.81
N ILE A 551 46.34 -8.97 0.42
CA ILE A 551 47.14 -8.79 1.64
C ILE A 551 48.19 -9.90 1.75
N ARG A 552 47.79 -11.17 1.59
CA ARG A 552 48.72 -12.32 1.60
C ARG A 552 49.79 -12.21 0.52
N SER A 553 49.43 -11.79 -0.70
CA SER A 553 50.42 -11.61 -1.77
C SER A 553 51.43 -10.52 -1.46
N ARG A 554 51.00 -9.42 -0.83
CA ARG A 554 51.86 -8.33 -0.37
C ARG A 554 52.75 -8.78 0.78
N ASP A 555 52.23 -9.53 1.74
CA ASP A 555 53.01 -10.08 2.85
C ASP A 555 54.08 -11.07 2.37
N LEU A 556 53.75 -11.93 1.40
CA LEU A 556 54.72 -12.81 0.76
C LEU A 556 55.79 -12.00 -0.01
N HIS A 557 55.40 -10.91 -0.67
CA HIS A 557 56.34 -10.04 -1.36
C HIS A 557 57.27 -9.29 -0.39
N LEU A 558 56.73 -8.78 0.72
CA LEU A 558 57.50 -8.14 1.79
C LEU A 558 58.44 -9.14 2.47
N SER A 559 57.97 -10.36 2.73
CA SER A 559 58.79 -11.45 3.28
C SER A 559 59.93 -11.83 2.33
N LYS A 560 59.66 -11.91 1.02
CA LYS A 560 60.68 -12.13 -0.01
C LYS A 560 61.69 -10.98 -0.05
N MET A 561 61.24 -9.73 0.00
CA MET A 561 62.13 -8.56 0.05
C MET A 561 62.99 -8.56 1.31
N ASP A 562 62.43 -8.88 2.48
CA ASP A 562 63.20 -8.96 3.72
C ASP A 562 64.23 -10.09 3.65
N TRP A 563 63.86 -11.25 3.10
CA TRP A 563 64.79 -12.34 2.84
C TRP A 563 65.92 -11.92 1.88
N GLU A 564 65.61 -11.24 0.78
CA GLU A 564 66.60 -10.70 -0.15
C GLU A 564 67.51 -9.67 0.54
N ILE A 565 66.97 -8.76 1.34
CA ILE A 565 67.75 -7.80 2.14
C ILE A 565 68.68 -8.52 3.12
N GLN A 566 68.20 -9.55 3.82
CA GLN A 566 69.01 -10.36 4.71
C GLN A 566 70.12 -11.11 3.95
N LEU A 567 69.82 -11.63 2.75
CA LEU A 567 70.79 -12.31 1.90
C LEU A 567 71.87 -11.34 1.39
N TYR A 568 71.47 -10.16 0.90
CA TYR A 568 72.39 -9.07 0.55
C TYR A 568 73.23 -8.65 1.74
N ARG A 569 72.65 -8.53 2.95
CA ARG A 569 73.38 -8.18 4.17
C ARG A 569 74.42 -9.25 4.57
N LYS A 570 74.16 -10.53 4.26
CA LYS A 570 75.10 -11.64 4.52
C LYS A 570 76.13 -11.85 3.40
N SER A 571 75.84 -11.42 2.17
CA SER A 571 76.75 -11.56 1.04
C SER A 571 77.98 -10.65 1.18
N TRP A 572 79.10 -11.07 0.57
CA TRP A 572 80.37 -10.32 0.59
C TRP A 572 80.22 -8.86 0.11
N PRO A 573 79.48 -8.57 -0.98
CA PRO A 573 79.21 -7.20 -1.41
C PRO A 573 78.45 -6.37 -0.38
N GLY A 574 77.43 -6.91 0.29
CA GLY A 574 76.67 -6.16 1.29
C GLY A 574 77.41 -5.99 2.62
N ARG A 575 78.28 -6.93 3.00
CA ARG A 575 79.28 -6.71 4.06
C ARG A 575 80.23 -5.58 3.69
N PHE A 576 80.71 -5.54 2.44
CA PHE A 576 81.55 -4.44 1.93
C PHE A 576 80.80 -3.09 1.94
N LEU A 577 79.52 -3.09 1.59
CA LEU A 577 78.67 -1.89 1.59
C LEU A 577 78.34 -1.40 3.01
N MET A 578 78.15 -2.30 3.98
CA MET A 578 78.01 -1.98 5.40
C MET A 578 79.31 -1.45 6.02
N VAL A 579 80.46 -2.01 5.63
CA VAL A 579 81.79 -1.51 6.01
C VAL A 579 82.06 -0.15 5.35
N ALA A 580 81.74 0.02 4.07
CA ALA A 580 81.86 1.29 3.36
C ALA A 580 80.92 2.36 3.93
N ARG A 581 79.70 2.00 4.34
CA ARG A 581 78.77 2.92 5.01
C ARG A 581 79.25 3.29 6.41
N SER A 582 79.84 2.34 7.15
CA SER A 582 80.44 2.60 8.46
C SER A 582 81.70 3.47 8.33
N GLY A 583 82.54 3.21 7.32
CA GLY A 583 83.68 4.02 6.93
C GLY A 583 83.26 5.42 6.50
N TYR A 584 82.20 5.55 5.68
CA TYR A 584 81.64 6.84 5.28
C TYR A 584 81.07 7.61 6.47
N LYS A 585 80.41 6.95 7.43
CA LYS A 585 79.97 7.58 8.68
C LYS A 585 81.15 8.03 9.55
N LEU A 586 82.22 7.26 9.61
CA LEU A 586 83.45 7.62 10.33
C LEU A 586 84.13 8.82 9.68
N VAL A 587 84.32 8.78 8.36
CA VAL A 587 84.88 9.89 7.55
C VAL A 587 84.00 11.14 7.66
N ARG A 588 82.67 11.00 7.64
CA ARG A 588 81.73 12.12 7.83
C ARG A 588 81.78 12.69 9.26
N ASN A 589 81.96 11.85 10.27
CA ASN A 589 82.10 12.31 11.65
C ASN A 589 83.47 12.94 11.91
N ASP A 590 84.54 12.43 11.28
CA ASP A 590 85.88 13.00 11.38
C ASP A 590 86.04 14.28 10.56
N THR A 591 85.43 14.37 9.37
CA THR A 591 85.33 15.64 8.63
C THR A 591 84.51 16.68 9.40
N ARG A 592 83.45 16.28 10.12
CA ARG A 592 82.71 17.16 11.06
C ARG A 592 83.57 17.59 12.27
N LYS A 593 84.42 16.72 12.81
CA LYS A 593 85.38 17.07 13.87
C LYS A 593 86.50 18.00 13.35
N LEU A 594 86.98 17.76 12.14
CA LEU A 594 87.99 18.59 11.45
C LEU A 594 87.45 19.98 11.11
N THR A 595 86.24 20.07 10.56
CA THR A 595 85.57 21.37 10.33
C THR A 595 85.29 22.11 11.63
N ARG A 596 84.94 21.41 12.72
CA ARG A 596 84.84 22.03 14.07
C ARG A 596 86.21 22.48 14.61
N LYS A 597 87.30 21.76 14.34
CA LYS A 597 88.66 22.19 14.72
C LYS A 597 89.13 23.40 13.89
N ILE A 598 88.83 23.42 12.59
CA ILE A 598 89.15 24.53 11.68
C ILE A 598 88.32 25.76 12.04
N SER A 599 87.03 25.61 12.37
CA SER A 599 86.20 26.72 12.83
C SER A 599 86.68 27.28 14.17
N LYS A 600 87.08 26.41 15.12
CA LYS A 600 87.73 26.85 16.37
C LYS A 600 89.06 27.57 16.14
N ARG A 601 89.91 27.10 15.22
CA ARG A 601 91.17 27.78 14.85
C ARG A 601 90.93 29.11 14.14
N ARG A 602 89.95 29.19 13.24
CA ARG A 602 89.54 30.46 12.60
C ARG A 602 88.91 31.43 13.59
N ALA A 603 88.15 30.94 14.57
CA ALA A 603 87.60 31.75 15.66
C ALA A 603 88.71 32.26 16.60
N ALA A 604 89.70 31.42 16.92
CA ALA A 604 90.88 31.82 17.70
C ALA A 604 91.76 32.83 16.94
N ALA A 605 91.97 32.65 15.64
CA ALA A 605 92.69 33.61 14.79
C ALA A 605 91.92 34.93 14.62
N ARG A 606 90.59 34.89 14.55
CA ARG A 606 89.74 36.10 14.57
C ARG A 606 89.76 36.81 15.93
N ARG A 607 89.84 36.08 17.05
CA ARG A 607 90.06 36.65 18.39
C ARG A 607 91.43 37.32 18.49
N ALA A 608 92.50 36.63 18.11
CA ALA A 608 93.85 37.18 18.11
C ALA A 608 93.98 38.42 17.19
N LYS A 609 93.28 38.45 16.05
CA LYS A 609 93.24 39.62 15.15
C LYS A 609 92.34 40.75 15.69
N ARG A 610 91.35 40.45 16.52
CA ARG A 610 90.52 41.44 17.23
C ARG A 610 91.28 42.05 18.39
N ASP A 611 92.06 41.25 19.11
CA ASP A 611 92.89 41.70 20.24
C ASP A 611 94.13 42.49 19.76
N ALA A 612 94.57 42.31 18.51
CA ALA A 612 95.61 43.12 17.88
C ALA A 612 95.12 44.48 17.31
N ASN A 613 93.80 44.68 17.17
CA ASN A 613 93.22 45.90 16.58
C ASN A 613 92.47 46.80 17.58
N PHE A 614 92.50 46.48 18.88
CA PHE A 614 91.98 47.34 19.93
C PHE A 614 93.11 47.73 20.89
N PRO A 615 93.63 48.97 20.83
CA PRO A 615 94.50 49.49 21.87
C PRO A 615 93.73 49.57 23.19
N GLN A 616 94.37 49.18 24.29
CA GLN A 616 93.82 49.26 25.63
C GLN A 616 93.42 50.71 25.97
N PRO A 617 92.22 50.96 26.53
CA PRO A 617 91.93 52.23 27.16
C PRO A 617 92.71 52.30 28.48
N GLY A 618 93.55 53.32 28.59
CA GLY A 618 94.34 53.62 29.76
C GLY A 618 93.51 53.99 30.99
N GLU A 619 94.17 53.83 32.12
CA GLU A 619 93.86 54.45 33.41
C GLU A 619 93.69 55.96 33.26
N VAL A 620 92.57 56.51 33.75
CA VAL A 620 92.51 57.85 34.36
C VAL A 620 91.42 57.84 35.45
N VAL A 621 91.90 57.99 36.69
CA VAL A 621 91.27 58.48 37.94
C VAL A 621 90.09 57.71 38.53
#